data_AF-A0AA88YST3-F1
#
_entry.id   AF-A0AA88YST3-F1
#
_cell.length_a   1.000
_cell.length_b   1.000
_cell.length_c   1.000
_cell.angle_alpha   90.00
_cell.angle_beta   90.00
_cell.angle_gamma   90.00
#
_symmetry.space_group_name_H-M   'P 1'
#
loop_
_entity.id
_entity.type
_entity.pdbx_description
1 polymer ?
#
loop_
_entity_poly.entity_id
_entity_poly.type
_entity_poly.pdbx_seq_one_letter_code
_entity_poly.pdbx_strand_id
1 'polypeptide(L)'
;MVIGEEEMVDSESESESDESPEAGPGISHIKTMDDIDILLEANKAIAFQEQLIQLAKTKIDISCQVKGCKEVVEITASYVGSAVYLTWECPRKHVRHKLCSQPLLNRGLHSGDLLISSSILASGNNYGKIELMSRFLNLHIPSKSSFHRMQTTYLVPAVDAMWENEEEEVRHQFQGQEVVLWGKK
;
A
#
# COMPACT_ATOMS: atom_id res chain seq x y z
N MET A 1 12.82 1.18 -39.81
CA MET A 1 12.97 2.26 -38.80
C MET A 1 11.76 3.16 -38.95
N VAL A 2 10.73 2.90 -38.17
CA VAL A 2 9.53 3.73 -38.05
C VAL A 2 9.40 3.97 -36.56
N ILE A 3 9.62 5.22 -36.16
CA ILE A 3 9.49 5.72 -34.80
C ILE A 3 8.00 5.94 -34.62
N GLY A 4 7.33 5.03 -33.90
CA GLY A 4 5.92 5.17 -33.52
C GLY A 4 5.84 6.03 -32.27
N GLU A 5 5.05 7.08 -32.35
CA GLU A 5 4.78 8.07 -31.31
C GLU A 5 4.22 7.39 -30.06
N GLU A 6 4.89 7.58 -28.92
CA GLU A 6 4.33 7.22 -27.61
C GLU A 6 3.35 8.33 -27.21
N GLU A 7 2.05 7.99 -27.19
CA GLU A 7 0.99 8.87 -26.70
C GLU A 7 1.25 9.24 -25.23
N MET A 8 1.42 10.53 -24.97
CA MET A 8 1.44 11.08 -23.62
C MET A 8 0.04 10.98 -23.02
N VAL A 9 -0.15 10.01 -22.12
CA VAL A 9 -1.36 9.93 -21.30
C VAL A 9 -1.20 10.91 -20.13
N ASP A 10 -2.12 11.86 -20.10
CA ASP A 10 -2.28 12.94 -19.13
C ASP A 10 -2.16 12.44 -17.69
N SER A 11 -1.19 12.97 -16.94
CA SER A 11 -1.01 12.67 -15.53
C SER A 11 -2.04 13.47 -14.74
N GLU A 12 -3.14 12.82 -14.35
CA GLU A 12 -4.04 13.38 -13.35
C GLU A 12 -3.24 13.63 -12.06
N SER A 13 -3.05 14.90 -11.73
CA SER A 13 -2.44 15.33 -10.48
C SER A 13 -3.42 15.07 -9.34
N GLU A 14 -3.30 13.91 -8.70
CA GLU A 14 -3.87 13.70 -7.37
C GLU A 14 -3.14 14.64 -6.40
N SER A 15 -3.76 15.77 -6.08
CA SER A 15 -3.28 16.68 -5.05
C SER A 15 -3.30 15.96 -3.70
N GLU A 16 -2.13 15.69 -3.14
CA GLU A 16 -1.99 15.27 -1.74
C GLU A 16 -2.44 16.43 -0.84
N SER A 17 -3.69 16.38 -0.39
CA SER A 17 -4.14 17.21 0.73
C SER A 17 -3.45 16.69 2.01
N ASP A 18 -2.60 17.53 2.60
CA ASP A 18 -1.78 17.25 3.78
C ASP A 18 -2.57 17.06 5.10
N GLU A 19 -3.90 17.02 5.03
CA GLU A 19 -4.74 16.62 6.15
C GLU A 19 -4.98 15.12 6.05
N SER A 20 -4.25 14.33 6.85
CA SER A 20 -4.68 12.96 7.16
C SER A 20 -6.07 13.08 7.78
N PRO A 21 -7.16 12.69 7.08
CA PRO A 21 -8.49 12.78 7.67
C PRO A 21 -8.45 11.96 8.94
N GLU A 22 -8.96 12.49 10.07
CA GLU A 22 -9.05 11.73 11.32
C GLU A 22 -9.70 10.39 11.00
N ALA A 23 -8.87 9.36 10.93
CA ALA A 23 -9.31 8.09 10.41
C ALA A 23 -10.19 7.49 11.50
N GLY A 24 -11.42 7.13 11.14
CA GLY A 24 -12.37 6.56 12.09
C GLY A 24 -11.76 5.34 12.82
N PRO A 25 -12.35 4.91 13.95
CA PRO A 25 -11.76 3.91 14.85
C PRO A 25 -11.46 2.53 14.22
N GLY A 26 -11.88 2.26 12.99
CA GLY A 26 -11.56 1.05 12.23
C GLY A 26 -10.34 1.18 11.31
N ILE A 27 -9.55 2.25 11.41
CA ILE A 27 -8.35 2.47 10.62
C ILE A 27 -7.16 2.64 11.55
N SER A 28 -6.21 1.70 11.51
CA SER A 28 -4.98 1.77 12.27
C SER A 28 -3.92 2.61 11.55
N HIS A 29 -3.04 3.25 12.32
CA HIS A 29 -1.92 4.03 11.80
C HIS A 29 -0.61 3.56 12.42
N ILE A 30 0.41 3.40 11.61
CA ILE A 30 1.80 3.23 12.06
C ILE A 30 2.43 4.62 12.05
N LYS A 31 2.78 5.12 13.24
CA LYS A 31 3.23 6.51 13.43
C LYS A 31 4.73 6.64 13.62
N THR A 32 5.37 5.61 14.17
CA THR A 32 6.78 5.62 14.56
C THR A 32 7.53 4.47 13.90
N MET A 33 8.85 4.56 13.91
CA MET A 33 9.72 3.46 13.45
C MET A 33 9.59 2.24 14.39
N ASP A 34 9.39 2.48 15.69
CA ASP A 34 9.21 1.42 16.69
C ASP A 34 7.93 0.60 16.43
N ASP A 35 6.92 1.20 15.80
CA ASP A 35 5.67 0.52 15.45
C ASP A 35 5.76 -0.25 14.11
N ILE A 36 6.86 -0.15 13.35
CA ILE A 36 6.99 -0.81 12.04
C ILE A 36 7.03 -2.32 12.17
N ASP A 37 7.59 -2.87 13.24
CA ASP A 37 7.63 -4.31 13.46
C ASP A 37 6.21 -4.91 13.52
N ILE A 38 5.23 -4.16 14.04
CA ILE A 38 3.82 -4.55 14.01
C ILE A 38 3.36 -4.83 12.58
N LEU A 39 3.79 -3.99 11.62
CA LEU A 39 3.48 -4.17 10.20
C LEU A 39 4.26 -5.35 9.60
N LEU A 40 5.56 -5.46 9.88
CA LEU A 40 6.43 -6.47 9.27
C LEU A 40 6.13 -7.88 9.79
N GLU A 41 5.87 -8.03 11.08
CA GLU A 41 5.60 -9.30 11.75
C GLU A 41 4.13 -9.74 11.64
N ALA A 42 3.21 -8.82 11.33
CA ALA A 42 1.80 -9.17 11.16
C ALA A 42 1.62 -10.29 10.12
N ASN A 43 0.73 -11.23 10.40
CA ASN A 43 0.29 -12.21 9.40
C ASN A 43 -0.61 -11.51 8.37
N LYS A 44 -0.30 -11.71 7.09
CA LYS A 44 -1.13 -11.21 5.97
C LYS A 44 -1.92 -12.37 5.38
N ALA A 45 -3.17 -12.11 5.00
CA ALA A 45 -4.06 -13.12 4.44
C ALA A 45 -4.66 -12.64 3.12
N ILE A 46 -4.80 -13.55 2.16
CA ILE A 46 -5.65 -13.37 0.98
C ILE A 46 -7.03 -13.92 1.34
N ALA A 47 -8.05 -13.08 1.24
CA ALA A 47 -9.42 -13.43 1.65
C ALA A 47 -10.44 -12.95 0.62
N PHE A 48 -11.57 -13.65 0.54
CA PHE A 48 -12.71 -13.24 -0.26
C PHE A 48 -13.44 -12.06 0.40
N GLN A 49 -13.84 -11.07 -0.40
CA GLN A 49 -14.55 -9.88 0.07
C GLN A 49 -15.83 -10.26 0.85
N GLU A 50 -16.56 -11.27 0.39
CA GLU A 50 -17.81 -11.72 0.99
C GLU A 50 -17.60 -12.23 2.42
N GLN A 51 -16.48 -12.90 2.69
CA GLN A 51 -16.13 -13.36 4.03
C GLN A 51 -15.79 -12.19 4.95
N LEU A 52 -15.10 -11.16 4.45
CA LEU A 52 -14.84 -9.93 5.20
C LEU A 52 -16.15 -9.19 5.53
N ILE A 53 -17.08 -9.11 4.58
CA ILE A 53 -18.41 -8.51 4.79
C ILE A 53 -19.21 -9.32 5.82
N GLN A 54 -19.17 -10.66 5.76
CA GLN A 54 -19.83 -11.51 6.76
C GLN A 54 -19.28 -11.27 8.16
N LEU A 55 -17.95 -11.19 8.32
CA LEU A 55 -17.31 -10.85 9.59
C LEU A 55 -17.72 -9.45 10.08
N ALA A 56 -17.74 -8.46 9.18
CA ALA A 56 -18.12 -7.09 9.46
C ALA A 56 -19.56 -6.97 10.01
N LYS A 57 -20.50 -7.79 9.52
CA LYS A 57 -21.89 -7.84 10.01
C LYS A 57 -22.02 -8.31 11.46
N THR A 58 -21.03 -9.03 12.00
CA THR A 58 -21.13 -9.60 13.36
C THR A 58 -20.87 -8.58 14.47
N LYS A 59 -20.21 -7.46 14.17
CA LYS A 59 -19.61 -6.59 15.21
C LYS A 59 -20.31 -5.25 15.40
N ILE A 60 -21.11 -4.79 14.44
CA ILE A 60 -21.64 -3.41 14.43
C ILE A 60 -23.16 -3.42 14.33
N ASP A 61 -23.80 -2.62 15.18
CA ASP A 61 -25.23 -2.38 15.17
C ASP A 61 -25.66 -1.78 13.82
N ILE A 62 -26.73 -2.33 13.25
CA ILE A 62 -27.18 -2.04 11.88
C ILE A 62 -28.08 -0.78 11.86
N SER A 63 -28.21 -0.06 12.97
CA SER A 63 -29.03 1.15 13.08
C SER A 63 -28.20 2.43 13.00
N CYS A 64 -28.69 3.43 12.27
CA CYS A 64 -28.09 4.75 12.23
C CYS A 64 -28.24 5.45 13.59
N GLN A 65 -27.16 6.04 14.11
CA GLN A 65 -27.16 6.72 15.43
C GLN A 65 -27.32 8.24 15.33
N VAL A 66 -27.43 8.80 14.13
CA VAL A 66 -27.66 10.24 13.93
C VAL A 66 -29.07 10.60 14.40
N LYS A 67 -29.20 11.63 15.25
CA LYS A 67 -30.51 12.08 15.76
C LYS A 67 -31.47 12.34 14.60
N GLY A 68 -32.63 11.67 14.62
CA GLY A 68 -33.65 11.79 13.57
C GLY A 68 -33.42 10.87 12.35
N CYS A 69 -32.42 10.00 12.37
CA CYS A 69 -32.21 8.96 11.37
C CYS A 69 -32.38 7.59 12.06
N LYS A 70 -33.38 6.81 11.64
CA LYS A 70 -33.63 5.44 12.14
C LYS A 70 -33.43 4.39 11.06
N GLU A 71 -32.80 4.79 9.97
CA GLU A 71 -32.57 3.91 8.83
C GLU A 71 -31.55 2.83 9.15
N VAL A 72 -31.71 1.71 8.44
CA VAL A 72 -30.76 0.60 8.46
C VAL A 72 -29.49 1.01 7.73
N VAL A 73 -28.36 0.63 8.30
CA VAL A 73 -27.03 0.90 7.79
C VAL A 73 -26.58 -0.27 6.93
N GLU A 74 -26.18 0.01 5.69
CA GLU A 74 -25.67 -0.99 4.77
C GLU A 74 -24.14 -0.96 4.76
N ILE A 75 -23.54 -2.12 4.47
CA ILE A 75 -22.09 -2.24 4.36
C ILE A 75 -21.73 -2.21 2.88
N THR A 76 -20.95 -1.21 2.48
CA THR A 76 -20.38 -1.10 1.14
C THR A 76 -18.88 -1.40 1.20
N ALA A 77 -18.38 -2.06 0.16
CA ALA A 77 -16.96 -2.31 -0.02
C ALA A 77 -16.42 -1.42 -1.13
N SER A 78 -15.25 -0.82 -0.91
CA SER A 78 -14.51 -0.07 -1.93
C SER A 78 -13.01 -0.38 -1.82
N TYR A 79 -12.28 -0.17 -2.91
CA TYR A 79 -10.85 -0.47 -2.98
C TYR A 79 -10.02 0.79 -3.20
N VAL A 80 -8.85 0.85 -2.56
CA VAL A 80 -7.81 1.85 -2.85
C VAL A 80 -6.48 1.11 -2.88
N GLY A 81 -5.88 0.98 -4.07
CA GLY A 81 -4.75 0.09 -4.26
C GLY A 81 -5.10 -1.34 -3.82
N SER A 82 -4.35 -1.89 -2.88
CA SER A 82 -4.62 -3.18 -2.24
C SER A 82 -5.59 -3.12 -1.05
N ALA A 83 -5.95 -1.93 -0.56
CA ALA A 83 -6.82 -1.79 0.62
C ALA A 83 -8.26 -2.12 0.27
N VAL A 84 -8.91 -2.90 1.14
CA VAL A 84 -10.36 -3.00 1.21
C VAL A 84 -10.86 -2.05 2.28
N TYR A 85 -11.78 -1.17 1.90
CA TYR A 85 -12.54 -0.34 2.82
C TYR A 85 -13.95 -0.89 2.96
N LEU A 86 -14.38 -1.11 4.20
CA LEU A 86 -15.76 -1.40 4.53
C LEU A 86 -16.37 -0.16 5.17
N THR A 87 -17.45 0.35 4.58
CA THR A 87 -18.14 1.54 5.06
C THR A 87 -19.56 1.18 5.43
N TRP A 88 -19.95 1.52 6.66
CA TRP A 88 -21.30 1.37 7.18
C TRP A 88 -22.01 2.70 6.94
N GLU A 89 -22.89 2.73 5.94
CA GLU A 89 -23.58 3.93 5.48
C GLU A 89 -25.10 3.71 5.42
N CYS A 90 -25.89 4.64 5.93
CA CYS A 90 -27.35 4.60 5.75
C CYS A 90 -27.77 5.23 4.42
N PRO A 91 -29.01 5.00 3.92
CA PRO A 91 -29.52 5.61 2.69
C PRO A 91 -29.45 7.15 2.64
N ARG A 92 -29.35 7.81 3.81
CA ARG A 92 -29.18 9.26 3.94
C ARG A 92 -27.71 9.73 3.96
N LYS A 93 -26.76 8.85 3.60
CA LYS A 93 -25.31 9.14 3.53
C LYS A 93 -24.63 9.48 4.86
N HIS A 94 -25.23 9.05 5.98
CA HIS A 94 -24.54 9.12 7.26
C HIS A 94 -23.61 7.92 7.42
N VAL A 95 -22.32 8.18 7.61
CA VAL A 95 -21.31 7.15 7.88
C VAL A 95 -21.30 6.81 9.36
N ARG A 96 -21.64 5.58 9.68
CA ARG A 96 -21.63 5.05 11.06
C ARG A 96 -20.25 4.55 11.47
N HIS A 97 -19.56 3.88 10.55
CA HIS A 97 -18.24 3.31 10.76
C HIS A 97 -17.52 3.14 9.44
N LYS A 98 -16.19 3.14 9.49
CA LYS A 98 -15.31 2.86 8.36
C LYS A 98 -14.15 2.03 8.86
N LEU A 99 -13.88 0.93 8.16
CA LEU A 99 -12.78 0.03 8.45
C LEU A 99 -11.86 -0.05 7.22
N CYS A 100 -10.56 -0.04 7.44
CA CYS A 100 -9.57 -0.38 6.42
C CYS A 100 -8.97 -1.75 6.74
N SER A 101 -8.76 -2.57 5.71
CA SER A 101 -8.14 -3.90 5.86
C SER A 101 -6.66 -3.84 6.22
N GLN A 102 -6.05 -2.65 6.21
CA GLN A 102 -4.64 -2.47 6.45
C GLN A 102 -4.33 -1.17 7.20
N PRO A 103 -3.22 -1.13 7.95
CA PRO A 103 -2.72 0.11 8.53
C PRO A 103 -2.37 1.15 7.47
N LEU A 104 -2.51 2.41 7.85
CA LEU A 104 -1.97 3.53 7.11
C LEU A 104 -0.62 3.94 7.69
N LEU A 105 0.33 4.22 6.82
CA LEU A 105 1.59 4.87 7.14
C LEU A 105 1.39 6.40 7.14
N ASN A 106 2.49 7.13 7.38
CA ASN A 106 2.49 8.59 7.27
C ASN A 106 1.94 9.06 5.92
N ARG A 107 1.24 10.20 5.93
CA ARG A 107 0.54 10.79 4.76
C ARG A 107 -0.55 9.90 4.15
N GLY A 108 -1.08 8.94 4.92
CA GLY A 108 -2.18 8.10 4.47
C GLY A 108 -1.79 7.00 3.47
N LEU A 109 -0.49 6.72 3.32
CA LEU A 109 -0.01 5.66 2.44
C LEU A 109 -0.44 4.29 2.97
N HIS A 110 -1.09 3.47 2.14
CA HIS A 110 -1.47 2.12 2.51
C HIS A 110 -0.26 1.21 2.68
N SER A 111 -0.16 0.55 3.83
CA SER A 111 1.02 -0.26 4.14
C SER A 111 1.21 -1.44 3.20
N GLY A 112 0.13 -2.13 2.81
CA GLY A 112 0.22 -3.26 1.87
C GLY A 112 0.59 -2.84 0.46
N ASP A 113 0.26 -1.61 0.05
CA ASP A 113 0.75 -1.09 -1.23
C ASP A 113 2.28 -1.02 -1.20
N LEU A 114 2.83 -0.40 -0.14
CA LEU A 114 4.27 -0.28 0.04
C LEU A 114 4.94 -1.65 0.08
N LEU A 115 4.36 -2.60 0.84
CA LEU A 115 4.89 -3.97 0.96
C LEU A 115 4.82 -4.75 -0.36
N ILE A 116 3.75 -4.62 -1.15
CA ILE A 116 3.66 -5.26 -2.46
C ILE A 116 4.73 -4.68 -3.38
N SER A 117 4.85 -3.36 -3.42
CA SER A 117 5.81 -2.68 -4.31
C SER A 117 7.25 -2.99 -3.92
N SER A 118 7.57 -3.00 -2.62
CA SER A 118 8.88 -3.40 -2.11
C SER A 118 9.18 -4.86 -2.41
N SER A 119 8.21 -5.76 -2.23
CA SER A 119 8.38 -7.19 -2.52
C SER A 119 8.65 -7.45 -3.99
N ILE A 120 7.94 -6.75 -4.90
CA ILE A 120 8.18 -6.87 -6.35
C ILE A 120 9.61 -6.42 -6.69
N LEU A 121 10.03 -5.26 -6.16
CA LEU A 121 11.38 -4.73 -6.40
C LEU A 121 12.47 -5.64 -5.85
N ALA A 122 12.38 -5.99 -4.56
CA ALA A 122 13.39 -6.79 -3.86
C ALA A 122 13.53 -8.22 -4.40
N SER A 123 12.43 -8.79 -4.93
CA SER A 123 12.47 -10.11 -5.57
C SER A 123 12.88 -10.08 -7.05
N GLY A 124 13.13 -8.91 -7.63
CA GLY A 124 13.46 -8.75 -9.05
C GLY A 124 12.31 -9.14 -9.99
N ASN A 125 11.07 -9.15 -9.50
CA ASN A 125 9.90 -9.51 -10.29
C ASN A 125 9.43 -8.36 -11.18
N ASN A 126 8.82 -8.70 -12.31
CA ASN A 126 8.22 -7.72 -13.19
C ASN A 126 6.80 -7.37 -12.73
N TYR A 127 6.52 -6.08 -12.51
CA TYR A 127 5.20 -5.60 -12.10
C TYR A 127 4.08 -6.08 -13.03
N GLY A 128 4.27 -6.02 -14.36
CA GLY A 128 3.25 -6.43 -15.34
C GLY A 128 2.88 -7.92 -15.23
N LYS A 129 3.83 -8.80 -14.86
CA LYS A 129 3.55 -10.21 -14.58
C LYS A 129 2.71 -10.38 -13.32
N ILE A 130 3.02 -9.64 -12.26
CA ILE A 130 2.27 -9.66 -11.00
C ILE A 130 0.87 -9.08 -11.18
N GLU A 131 0.73 -8.02 -11.97
CA GLU A 131 -0.57 -7.43 -12.35
C GLU A 131 -1.41 -8.37 -13.23
N LEU A 132 -0.79 -9.11 -14.14
CA LEU A 132 -1.51 -10.14 -14.89
C LEU A 132 -2.01 -11.26 -13.96
N MET A 133 -1.15 -11.71 -13.04
CA MET A 133 -1.52 -12.70 -12.02
C MET A 133 -2.65 -12.20 -11.13
N SER A 134 -2.59 -10.97 -10.63
CA SER A 134 -3.62 -10.39 -9.77
C SER A 134 -4.96 -10.31 -10.49
N ARG A 135 -4.96 -9.93 -11.78
CA ARG A 135 -6.17 -9.94 -12.63
C ARG A 135 -6.79 -11.33 -12.75
N PHE A 136 -6.00 -12.38 -12.93
CA PHE A 136 -6.54 -13.75 -12.96
C PHE A 136 -7.13 -14.20 -11.62
N LEU A 137 -6.64 -13.66 -10.50
CA LEU A 137 -7.14 -13.95 -9.17
C LEU A 137 -8.26 -13.00 -8.70
N ASN A 138 -8.62 -12.00 -9.51
CA ASN A 138 -9.49 -10.88 -9.12
C ASN A 138 -8.99 -10.16 -7.84
N LEU A 139 -7.68 -9.99 -7.70
CA LEU A 139 -7.04 -9.29 -6.59
C LEU A 139 -6.73 -7.85 -6.96
N HIS A 140 -6.95 -6.96 -5.99
CA HIS A 140 -6.57 -5.55 -6.11
C HIS A 140 -5.14 -5.36 -5.61
N ILE A 141 -4.34 -4.64 -6.39
CA ILE A 141 -2.95 -4.28 -6.09
C ILE A 141 -2.75 -2.79 -6.47
N PRO A 142 -1.65 -2.15 -6.04
CA PRO A 142 -1.33 -0.79 -6.49
C PRO A 142 -1.31 -0.71 -8.01
N SER A 143 -1.79 0.39 -8.58
CA SER A 143 -1.71 0.62 -10.02
C SER A 143 -0.25 0.76 -10.48
N LYS A 144 0.00 0.64 -11.78
CA LYS A 144 1.34 0.84 -12.35
C LYS A 144 1.90 2.21 -11.99
N SER A 145 1.10 3.27 -12.04
CA SER A 145 1.52 4.63 -11.67
C SER A 145 1.89 4.73 -10.19
N SER A 146 1.05 4.19 -9.29
CA SER A 146 1.33 4.16 -7.85
C SER A 146 2.60 3.35 -7.55
N PHE A 147 2.78 2.20 -8.18
CA PHE A 147 3.99 1.38 -8.05
C PHE A 147 5.25 2.15 -8.42
N HIS A 148 5.27 2.83 -9.57
CA HIS A 148 6.44 3.63 -9.98
C HIS A 148 6.66 4.81 -9.03
N ARG A 149 5.61 5.50 -8.61
CA ARG A 149 5.69 6.60 -7.63
C ARG A 149 6.32 6.12 -6.31
N MET A 150 5.93 4.94 -5.84
CA MET A 150 6.48 4.38 -4.60
C MET A 150 7.93 3.95 -4.76
N GLN A 151 8.31 3.42 -5.93
CA GLN A 151 9.71 3.13 -6.23
C GLN A 151 10.57 4.39 -6.17
N THR A 152 10.18 5.44 -6.88
CA THR A 152 10.98 6.68 -6.96
C THR A 152 11.00 7.46 -5.66
N THR A 153 9.90 7.45 -4.89
CA THR A 153 9.77 8.24 -3.68
C THR A 153 10.40 7.57 -2.46
N TYR A 154 10.28 6.24 -2.34
CA TYR A 154 10.62 5.53 -1.10
C TYR A 154 11.62 4.40 -1.32
N LEU A 155 11.39 3.52 -2.30
CA LEU A 155 12.10 2.23 -2.36
C LEU A 155 13.51 2.35 -2.94
N VAL A 156 13.67 3.00 -4.09
CA VAL A 156 14.99 3.18 -4.72
C VAL A 156 15.92 3.99 -3.81
N PRO A 157 15.51 5.14 -3.24
CA PRO A 157 16.36 5.86 -2.28
C PRO A 157 16.78 5.01 -1.07
N ALA A 158 15.89 4.15 -0.57
CA ALA A 158 16.23 3.26 0.56
C ALA A 158 17.24 2.17 0.17
N VAL A 159 17.15 1.63 -1.05
CA VAL A 159 18.12 0.67 -1.58
C VAL A 159 19.47 1.34 -1.82
N ASP A 160 19.48 2.53 -2.43
CA ASP A 160 20.72 3.27 -2.68
C ASP A 160 21.43 3.62 -1.38
N ALA A 161 20.70 4.10 -0.36
CA ALA A 161 21.27 4.39 0.96
C ALA A 161 21.83 3.13 1.65
N MET A 162 21.16 1.97 1.52
CA MET A 162 21.70 0.71 2.03
C MET A 162 22.99 0.33 1.30
N TRP A 163 23.00 0.43 -0.03
CA TRP A 163 24.16 0.10 -0.86
C TRP A 163 25.36 1.00 -0.55
N GLU A 164 25.15 2.31 -0.40
CA GLU A 164 26.20 3.26 -0.02
C GLU A 164 26.82 2.89 1.34
N ASN A 165 26.01 2.54 2.33
CA ASN A 165 26.50 2.09 3.64
C ASN A 165 27.31 0.79 3.54
N GLU A 166 26.83 -0.20 2.78
CA GLU A 166 27.57 -1.45 2.56
C GLU A 166 28.89 -1.20 1.82
N GLU A 167 28.89 -0.34 0.80
CA GLU A 167 30.10 0.02 0.07
C GLU A 167 31.14 0.69 0.98
N GLU A 168 30.71 1.63 1.82
CA GLU A 168 31.59 2.28 2.80
C GLU A 168 32.17 1.29 3.80
N GLU A 169 31.36 0.36 4.31
CA GLU A 169 31.82 -0.67 5.23
C GLU A 169 32.87 -1.59 4.57
N VAL A 170 32.59 -2.09 3.37
CA VAL A 170 33.53 -2.91 2.60
C VAL A 170 34.81 -2.12 2.33
N ARG A 171 34.71 -0.85 1.90
CA ARG A 171 35.86 0.01 1.65
C ARG A 171 36.73 0.18 2.89
N HIS A 172 36.11 0.38 4.06
CA HIS A 172 36.82 0.49 5.33
C HIS A 172 37.51 -0.83 5.71
N GLN A 173 36.84 -1.97 5.52
CA GLN A 173 37.41 -3.30 5.81
C GLN A 173 38.65 -3.62 4.97
N PHE A 174 38.66 -3.22 3.70
CA PHE A 174 39.75 -3.49 2.77
C PHE A 174 40.77 -2.35 2.64
N GLN A 175 40.63 -1.26 3.41
CA GLN A 175 41.56 -0.15 3.35
C GLN A 175 42.96 -0.58 3.83
N GLY A 176 43.95 -0.46 2.95
CA GLY A 176 45.33 -0.85 3.24
C GLY A 176 45.61 -2.37 3.11
N GLN A 177 44.64 -3.15 2.66
CA GLN A 177 44.83 -4.56 2.33
C GLN A 177 45.17 -4.73 0.84
N GLU A 178 46.00 -5.72 0.52
CA GLU A 178 46.28 -6.10 -0.86
C GLU A 178 45.06 -6.86 -1.42
N VAL A 179 44.31 -6.22 -2.32
CA VAL A 179 43.10 -6.79 -2.92
C VAL A 179 43.34 -7.15 -4.39
N VAL A 180 42.83 -8.32 -4.79
CA VAL A 180 42.86 -8.76 -6.19
C VAL A 180 41.54 -8.38 -6.85
N LEU A 181 41.58 -7.43 -7.77
CA LEU A 181 40.43 -7.08 -8.61
C LEU A 181 40.22 -8.18 -9.66
N TRP A 182 39.06 -8.83 -9.63
CA TRP A 182 38.66 -9.82 -10.64
C TRP A 182 37.49 -9.29 -11.45
N GLY A 183 37.73 -9.01 -12.73
CA GLY A 183 36.73 -8.56 -13.70
C GLY A 183 37.26 -8.62 -15.13
N LYS A 184 36.41 -9.01 -16.10
CA LYS A 184 36.77 -9.01 -17.53
C LYS A 184 36.66 -7.58 -18.10
N LYS A 185 37.66 -7.21 -18.92
CA LYS A 185 37.66 -6.00 -19.77
C LYS A 185 36.52 -6.01 -20.77
#